data_AF-C0R9C8-F1
#
_entry.id   AF-C0R9C8-F1
#
_cell.length_a   1.000
_cell.length_b   1.000
_cell.length_c   1.000
_cell.angle_alpha   90.00
_cell.angle_beta   90.00
_cell.angle_gamma   90.00
#
_symmetry.space_group_name_H-M   'P 1'
#
loop_
_entity.id
_entity.type
_entity.pdbx_description
1 polymer ?
#
loop_
_entity_poly.entity_id
_entity_poly.type
_entity_poly.pdbx_seq_one_letter_code
_entity_poly.pdbx_strand_id
1 'polypeptide(L)'
;MKDIMQAQRRELVRKFVPIEQIKAISKSPDISHIDGEILEQLVSLAKVNIKLRKNANGNSSSIESIKGNIIAKSEDRISLLDFSFVPINFTEFVQAVSNTYKQRRVQFYENLKRNKRTSIA
;
A
#
# COMPACT_ATOMS: atom_id res chain seq x y z
N MET A 1 12.04 13.17 -35.84
CA MET A 1 12.27 13.56 -34.42
C MET A 1 10.98 13.49 -33.58
N LYS A 2 9.83 13.93 -34.12
CA LYS A 2 8.52 13.83 -33.45
C LYS A 2 8.12 12.38 -33.09
N ASP A 3 8.43 11.41 -33.95
CA ASP A 3 8.03 10.00 -33.75
C ASP A 3 8.79 9.33 -32.61
N ILE A 4 10.08 9.65 -32.43
CA ILE A 4 10.91 9.15 -31.32
C ILE A 4 10.36 9.67 -29.99
N MET A 5 10.00 10.97 -29.95
CA MET A 5 9.44 11.59 -28.75
C MET A 5 8.06 11.02 -28.41
N GLN A 6 7.21 10.74 -29.41
CA GLN A 6 5.92 10.08 -29.18
C GLN A 6 6.10 8.64 -28.70
N ALA A 7 7.01 7.87 -29.29
CA ALA A 7 7.31 6.51 -28.86
C ALA A 7 7.78 6.47 -27.40
N GLN A 8 8.63 7.42 -26.99
CA GLN A 8 9.05 7.56 -25.59
C GLN A 8 7.88 7.91 -24.66
N ARG A 9 6.96 8.77 -25.09
CA ARG A 9 5.74 9.10 -24.31
C ARG A 9 4.85 7.87 -24.12
N ARG A 10 4.67 7.05 -25.17
CA ARG A 10 3.92 5.79 -25.09
C ARG A 10 4.60 4.80 -24.14
N GLU A 11 5.92 4.65 -24.25
CA GLU A 11 6.68 3.78 -23.35
C GLU A 11 6.57 4.21 -21.88
N LEU A 12 6.56 5.52 -21.61
CA LEU A 12 6.35 6.05 -20.27
C LEU A 12 4.96 5.67 -19.72
N VAL A 13 3.91 5.82 -20.53
CA VAL A 13 2.55 5.42 -20.15
C VAL A 13 2.49 3.93 -19.85
N ARG A 14 3.07 3.08 -20.71
CA ARG A 14 3.09 1.62 -20.53
C ARG A 14 3.75 1.18 -19.22
N LYS A 15 4.79 1.88 -18.76
CA LYS A 15 5.50 1.54 -17.52
C LYS A 15 4.81 2.02 -16.24
N PHE A 16 4.08 3.15 -16.31
CA PHE A 16 3.62 3.85 -15.11
C PHE A 16 2.10 3.99 -15.00
N VAL A 17 1.34 3.56 -16.00
CA VAL A 17 -0.13 3.55 -15.98
C VAL A 17 -0.65 2.12 -16.09
N PRO A 18 -1.52 1.66 -15.17
CA PRO A 18 -2.15 0.35 -15.26
C PRO A 18 -2.97 0.19 -16.55
N ILE A 19 -2.99 -1.04 -17.08
CA ILE A 19 -3.66 -1.37 -18.36
C ILE A 19 -5.17 -1.09 -18.28
N GLU A 20 -5.78 -1.20 -17.11
CA GLU A 20 -7.20 -0.92 -16.88
C GLU A 20 -7.51 0.57 -17.09
N GLN A 21 -6.65 1.46 -16.59
CA GLN A 21 -6.79 2.91 -16.74
C GLN A 21 -6.51 3.34 -18.18
N ILE A 22 -5.52 2.71 -18.83
CA ILE A 22 -5.26 2.90 -20.26
C ILE A 22 -6.54 2.57 -21.03
N LYS A 23 -7.08 1.36 -20.85
CA LYS A 23 -8.30 0.91 -21.53
C LYS A 23 -9.50 1.81 -21.27
N ALA A 24 -9.65 2.34 -20.05
CA ALA A 24 -10.75 3.25 -19.73
C ALA A 24 -10.66 4.59 -20.49
N ILE A 25 -9.45 5.11 -20.67
CA ILE A 25 -9.22 6.43 -21.29
C ILE A 25 -9.14 6.33 -22.81
N SER A 26 -8.43 5.34 -23.34
CA SER A 26 -8.22 5.15 -24.78
C SER A 26 -9.21 4.20 -25.44
N LYS A 27 -10.14 3.63 -24.67
CA LYS A 27 -11.10 2.58 -25.09
C LYS A 27 -10.45 1.30 -25.61
N SER A 28 -9.11 1.19 -25.57
CA SER A 28 -8.34 0.08 -26.11
C SER A 28 -7.10 -0.19 -25.24
N PRO A 29 -6.70 -1.46 -25.05
CA PRO A 29 -5.52 -1.78 -24.25
C PRO A 29 -4.20 -1.43 -24.96
N ASP A 30 -4.23 -1.27 -26.29
CA ASP A 30 -3.05 -0.96 -27.09
C ASP A 30 -2.89 0.55 -27.27
N ILE A 31 -1.69 1.05 -27.00
CA ILE A 31 -1.33 2.46 -27.09
C ILE A 31 -0.61 2.84 -28.38
N SER A 32 -0.41 1.87 -29.28
CA SER A 32 0.34 2.02 -30.52
C SER A 32 -0.29 3.00 -31.52
N HIS A 33 -1.60 3.20 -31.43
CA HIS A 33 -2.37 4.10 -32.31
C HIS A 33 -2.92 5.33 -31.58
N ILE A 34 -2.52 5.55 -30.32
CA ILE A 34 -2.99 6.69 -29.54
C ILE A 34 -2.04 7.86 -29.73
N ASP A 35 -2.58 8.96 -30.25
CA ASP A 35 -1.91 10.25 -30.38
C ASP A 35 -2.85 11.40 -29.97
N GLY A 36 -2.28 12.60 -29.82
CA GLY A 36 -3.04 13.81 -29.46
C GLY A 36 -3.39 13.89 -27.97
N GLU A 37 -4.57 14.41 -27.68
CA GLU A 37 -5.02 14.76 -26.32
C GLU A 37 -5.10 13.55 -25.38
N ILE A 38 -5.52 12.40 -25.89
CA ILE A 38 -5.63 11.15 -25.12
C ILE A 38 -4.25 10.70 -24.64
N LEU A 39 -3.22 10.78 -25.50
CA LEU A 39 -1.84 10.48 -25.13
C LEU A 39 -1.33 11.49 -24.08
N GLU A 40 -1.74 12.75 -24.17
CA GLU A 40 -1.36 13.78 -23.20
C GLU A 40 -1.98 13.59 -21.81
N GLN A 41 -3.24 13.19 -21.75
CA GLN A 41 -3.92 12.81 -20.50
C GLN A 41 -3.24 11.60 -19.85
N LEU A 42 -2.94 10.56 -20.64
CA LEU A 42 -2.24 9.38 -20.15
C LEU A 42 -0.82 9.70 -19.66
N VAL A 43 -0.09 10.58 -20.36
CA VAL A 43 1.23 11.04 -19.92
C VAL A 43 1.16 11.85 -18.63
N SER A 44 0.11 12.67 -18.46
CA SER A 44 -0.12 13.42 -17.23
C SER A 44 -0.40 12.49 -16.05
N LEU A 45 -1.22 11.46 -16.27
CA LEU A 45 -1.48 10.41 -15.29
C LEU A 45 -0.20 9.63 -14.92
N ALA A 46 0.61 9.28 -15.93
CA ALA A 46 1.91 8.63 -15.73
C ALA A 46 2.83 9.49 -14.83
N LYS A 47 2.90 10.81 -15.08
CA LYS A 47 3.69 11.74 -14.26
C LYS A 47 3.21 11.78 -12.81
N VAL A 48 1.90 11.79 -12.57
CA VAL A 48 1.32 11.74 -11.21
C VAL A 48 1.72 10.43 -10.51
N ASN A 49 1.60 9.29 -11.19
CA ASN A 49 1.98 7.99 -10.65
C ASN A 49 3.47 7.90 -10.32
N ILE A 50 4.34 8.46 -11.17
CA ILE A 50 5.78 8.56 -10.90
C ILE A 50 6.03 9.42 -9.67
N LYS A 51 5.35 10.57 -9.53
CA LYS A 51 5.49 11.46 -8.36
C LYS A 51 5.05 10.77 -7.07
N LEU A 52 3.94 10.03 -7.10
CA LEU A 52 3.46 9.25 -5.96
C LEU A 52 4.46 8.17 -5.56
N ARG A 53 5.00 7.41 -6.52
CA ARG A 53 6.05 6.41 -6.25
C ARG A 53 7.35 7.04 -5.77
N LYS A 54 7.78 8.16 -6.34
CA LYS A 54 8.99 8.90 -5.93
C LYS A 54 8.86 9.44 -4.52
N ASN A 55 7.69 9.92 -4.11
CA ASN A 55 7.45 10.36 -2.74
C ASN A 55 7.41 9.18 -1.75
N ALA A 56 6.88 8.03 -2.16
CA ALA A 56 6.94 6.81 -1.35
C ALA A 56 8.39 6.29 -1.17
N ASN A 57 9.22 6.37 -2.22
CA ASN A 57 10.62 5.94 -2.18
C ASN A 57 11.58 7.00 -1.63
N GLY A 58 11.26 8.29 -1.74
CA GLY A 58 12.05 9.40 -1.20
C GLY A 58 12.01 9.50 0.32
N ASN A 59 11.05 8.82 0.95
CA ASN A 59 10.95 8.66 2.39
C ASN A 59 11.50 7.30 2.88
N SER A 60 12.12 6.51 2.00
CA SER A 60 12.66 5.18 2.36
C SER A 60 14.06 5.22 2.98
N SER A 61 14.59 6.40 3.33
CA SER A 61 15.79 6.52 4.18
C SER A 61 15.48 6.88 5.62
N SER A 62 14.25 6.65 6.09
CA SER A 62 13.99 6.58 7.51
C SER A 62 13.35 5.24 7.82
N ILE A 63 14.21 4.25 8.10
CA ILE A 63 13.94 3.33 9.21
C ILE A 63 14.04 4.20 10.48
N GLU A 64 13.09 5.13 10.61
CA GLU A 64 12.73 5.64 11.92
C GLU A 64 12.03 4.46 12.55
N SER A 65 12.73 3.87 13.51
CA SER A 65 12.16 2.99 14.50
C SER A 65 10.75 3.48 14.81
N ILE A 66 9.71 2.78 14.33
CA ILE A 66 8.32 3.03 14.72
C ILE A 66 8.22 2.52 16.16
N LYS A 67 8.80 3.33 17.05
CA LYS A 67 8.80 3.25 18.49
C LYS A 67 8.46 4.67 18.94
N GLY A 68 7.16 4.96 18.96
CA GLY A 68 6.64 6.20 19.49
C GLY A 68 5.58 6.83 18.59
N ASN A 69 4.33 6.71 19.00
CA ASN A 69 3.25 7.66 18.71
C ASN A 69 2.55 7.61 17.34
N ILE A 70 2.22 6.42 16.82
CA ILE A 70 0.99 6.32 16.01
C ILE A 70 -0.18 6.31 17.01
N ILE A 71 -0.90 7.43 17.03
CA ILE A 71 -2.20 7.67 17.66
C ILE A 71 -2.95 6.38 18.01
N ALA A 72 -2.76 5.95 19.27
CA ALA A 72 -3.47 4.86 19.91
C ALA A 72 -4.90 5.31 20.29
N LYS A 73 -5.76 5.48 19.29
CA LYS A 73 -7.18 5.82 19.54
C LYS A 73 -8.22 4.95 18.84
N SER A 74 -7.87 4.10 17.85
CA SER A 74 -8.89 3.19 17.27
C SER A 74 -8.38 1.89 16.64
N GLU A 75 -7.11 1.79 16.23
CA GLU A 75 -6.58 0.60 15.55
C GLU A 75 -6.57 -0.65 16.46
N ASP A 76 -6.42 -0.46 17.77
CA ASP A 76 -6.35 -1.54 18.76
C ASP A 76 -7.69 -2.26 19.03
N ARG A 77 -8.81 -1.76 18.50
CA ARG A 77 -10.14 -2.35 18.73
C ARG A 77 -10.50 -3.46 17.75
N ILE A 78 -9.81 -3.52 16.60
CA ILE A 78 -10.13 -4.48 15.54
C ILE A 78 -9.27 -5.72 15.79
N SER A 79 -9.82 -6.69 16.52
CA SER A 79 -9.16 -7.96 16.86
C SER A 79 -10.16 -9.11 16.79
N LEU A 80 -9.72 -10.27 16.30
CA LEU A 80 -10.51 -11.51 16.33
C LEU A 80 -10.66 -12.07 17.75
N LEU A 81 -9.93 -11.53 18.73
CA LEU A 81 -10.10 -11.88 20.15
C LEU A 81 -11.31 -11.16 20.78
N ASP A 82 -11.86 -10.15 20.11
CA ASP A 82 -13.11 -9.52 20.54
C ASP A 82 -14.30 -10.35 20.04
N PHE A 83 -15.07 -10.93 20.97
CA PHE A 83 -16.26 -11.71 20.65
C PHE A 83 -17.38 -10.90 19.97
N SER A 84 -17.32 -9.58 20.05
CA SER A 84 -18.26 -8.67 19.39
C SER A 84 -17.81 -8.27 17.98
N PHE A 85 -16.64 -8.73 17.53
CA PHE A 85 -16.09 -8.34 16.24
C PHE A 85 -16.81 -9.02 15.07
N VAL A 86 -17.41 -8.19 14.20
CA VAL A 86 -17.99 -8.62 12.94
C VAL A 86 -17.39 -7.75 11.82
N PRO A 87 -16.61 -8.31 10.88
CA PRO A 87 -15.98 -7.52 9.84
C PRO A 87 -17.03 -7.02 8.84
N ILE A 88 -17.01 -5.72 8.52
CA ILE A 88 -17.91 -5.12 7.53
C ILE A 88 -17.38 -5.34 6.11
N ASN A 89 -16.06 -5.49 5.96
CA ASN A 89 -15.38 -5.72 4.68
C ASN A 89 -14.11 -6.56 4.85
N PHE A 90 -13.51 -7.01 3.73
CA PHE A 90 -12.31 -7.85 3.76
C PHE A 90 -11.08 -7.14 4.34
N THR A 91 -10.96 -5.82 4.16
CA THR A 91 -9.85 -5.04 4.70
C THR A 91 -9.83 -5.08 6.23
N GLU A 92 -10.99 -4.90 6.87
CA GLU A 92 -11.14 -5.00 8.32
C GLU A 92 -10.80 -6.41 8.83
N PHE A 93 -11.20 -7.45 8.10
CA PHE A 93 -10.84 -8.82 8.45
C PHE A 93 -9.32 -9.02 8.45
N VAL A 94 -8.62 -8.59 7.38
CA VAL A 94 -7.16 -8.70 7.28
C VAL A 94 -6.47 -7.91 8.40
N GLN A 95 -7.00 -6.73 8.72
CA GLN A 95 -6.51 -5.90 9.83
C GLN A 95 -6.70 -6.60 11.18
N ALA A 96 -7.87 -7.22 11.42
CA ALA A 96 -8.16 -8.00 12.62
C ALA A 96 -7.22 -9.20 12.77
N VAL A 97 -6.92 -9.92 11.69
CA VAL A 97 -5.95 -11.03 11.69
C VAL A 97 -4.57 -10.54 12.10
N SER A 98 -4.08 -9.46 11.47
CA SER A 98 -2.76 -8.87 11.76
C SER A 98 -2.65 -8.43 13.23
N ASN A 99 -3.69 -7.75 13.74
CA ASN A 99 -3.76 -7.28 15.11
C ASN A 99 -3.82 -8.44 16.11
N THR A 100 -4.61 -9.47 15.84
CA THR A 100 -4.71 -10.68 16.67
C THR A 100 -3.36 -11.37 16.81
N TYR A 101 -2.62 -11.50 15.71
CA TYR A 101 -1.27 -12.07 15.74
C TYR A 101 -0.32 -11.25 16.63
N LYS A 102 -0.33 -9.92 16.49
CA LYS A 102 0.48 -9.02 17.34
C LYS A 102 0.12 -9.19 18.82
N GLN A 103 -1.17 -9.23 19.16
CA GLN A 103 -1.65 -9.41 20.53
C GLN A 103 -1.20 -10.75 21.13
N ARG A 104 -1.38 -11.86 20.41
CA ARG A 104 -0.93 -13.19 20.87
C ARG A 104 0.58 -13.25 21.08
N ARG A 105 1.35 -12.64 20.19
CA ARG A 105 2.80 -12.58 20.30
C ARG A 105 3.24 -11.83 21.56
N VAL A 106 2.61 -10.70 21.86
CA VAL A 106 2.89 -9.94 23.09
C VAL A 106 2.53 -10.77 24.33
N GLN A 107 1.34 -11.39 24.36
CA GLN A 107 0.92 -12.25 25.47
C GLN A 107 1.89 -13.42 25.70
N PHE A 108 2.37 -14.07 24.64
CA PHE A 108 3.33 -15.15 24.74
C PHE A 108 4.62 -14.72 25.44
N TYR A 109 5.22 -13.61 25.01
CA TYR A 109 6.47 -13.13 25.62
C TYR A 109 6.27 -12.61 27.05
N GLU A 110 5.12 -11.99 27.36
CA GLU A 110 4.79 -11.59 28.73
C GLU A 110 4.61 -12.81 29.65
N ASN A 111 3.93 -13.86 29.19
CA ASN A 111 3.79 -15.10 29.95
C ASN A 111 5.14 -15.81 30.14
N LEU A 112 6.01 -15.81 29.13
CA LEU A 112 7.37 -16.36 29.24
C LEU A 112 8.19 -15.63 30.32
N LYS A 113 8.11 -14.29 30.37
CA LYS A 113 8.78 -13.49 31.41
C LYS A 113 8.21 -13.78 32.80
N ARG A 114 6.89 -13.91 32.93
CA ARG A 114 6.22 -14.23 34.21
C ARG A 114 6.66 -15.60 34.74
N ASN A 115 6.60 -16.63 33.89
CA ASN A 115 6.99 -17.99 34.28
C ASN A 115 8.46 -18.08 34.73
N LYS A 116 9.36 -17.34 34.08
CA LYS A 116 10.77 -17.26 34.50
C LYS A 116 10.94 -16.58 35.87
N ARG A 117 10.10 -15.60 36.23
CA ARG A 117 10.16 -14.95 37.54
C ARG A 117 9.66 -15.87 38.66
N THR A 118 8.60 -16.63 38.42
CA THR A 118 8.04 -17.58 39.39
C THR A 118 8.89 -18.84 39.58
N SER A 119 9.76 -19.21 38.63
CA SER A 119 10.67 -20.36 38.81
C SER A 119 11.96 -20.05 39.58
N ILE A 120 12.21 -18.77 39.88
CA ILE A 120 13.43 -18.30 40.58
C ILE A 120 13.11 -17.92 42.04
N ALA A 121 11.82 -17.87 42.41
CA ALA A 121 11.34 -17.68 43.78
C ALA A 121 11.03 -19.04 44.41
#